data_AF-A0A482XFV3-F1
#
_entry.id   AF-A0A482XFV3-F1
#
_cell.length_a   1.000
_cell.length_b   1.000
_cell.length_c   1.000
_cell.angle_alpha   90.00
_cell.angle_beta   90.00
_cell.angle_gamma   90.00
#
_symmetry.space_group_name_H-M   'P 1'
#
loop_
_entity.id
_entity.type
_entity.pdbx_description
1 polymer ?
#
loop_
_entity_poly.entity_id
_entity_poly.type
_entity_poly.pdbx_seq_one_letter_code
_entity_poly.pdbx_strand_id
1 'polypeptide(L)'
;LILVSEPYFNEAGYEKQKGSQQGRENSRMYNEMVVLKLVQSMTKLIQHPPPIFKEQITEHFTKNAPKLISRLNSWLEVSERYNDSHPLSPTTPNSFKEIHST
;
A
#
# COMPACT_ATOMS: atom_id res chain seq x y z
N LEU A 1 1.10 16.96 4.16
CA LEU A 1 0.25 16.49 3.05
C LEU A 1 -0.09 15.02 3.33
N ILE A 2 -1.35 14.59 3.21
CA ILE A 2 -1.77 13.24 3.68
C ILE A 2 -1.50 12.15 2.62
N LEU A 3 -1.68 12.45 1.33
CA LEU A 3 -1.41 11.53 0.23
C LEU A 3 0.01 11.77 -0.33
N VAL A 4 1.00 11.14 0.30
CA VAL A 4 2.43 11.22 -0.08
C VAL A 4 2.97 9.83 -0.43
N SER A 5 4.16 9.76 -1.04
CA SER A 5 4.80 8.49 -1.43
C SER A 5 5.27 7.64 -0.25
N GLU A 6 5.52 8.25 0.91
CA GLU A 6 5.99 7.57 2.11
C GLU A 6 5.19 8.02 3.35
N PRO A 7 3.90 7.66 3.43
CA PRO A 7 3.00 8.08 4.51
C PRO A 7 3.43 7.53 5.87
N TYR A 8 4.25 6.47 5.91
CA TYR A 8 4.86 5.94 7.13
C TYR A 8 5.57 7.02 7.97
N PHE A 9 6.23 7.98 7.34
CA PHE A 9 6.96 9.04 8.05
C PHE A 9 6.07 10.17 8.57
N ASN A 10 4.79 10.20 8.20
CA ASN A 10 3.83 11.13 8.79
C ASN A 10 3.50 10.78 10.25
N GLU A 11 3.83 9.56 10.71
CA GLU A 11 3.64 9.14 12.08
C GLU A 11 4.63 9.85 13.02
N ALA A 12 4.13 10.31 14.17
CA ALA A 12 4.92 11.04 15.13
C ALA A 12 6.15 10.23 15.60
N GLY A 13 7.34 10.79 15.41
CA GLY A 13 8.60 10.17 15.82
C GLY A 13 9.19 9.16 14.82
N TYR A 14 8.61 8.99 13.62
CA TYR A 14 9.17 8.09 12.59
C TYR A 14 10.10 8.80 11.60
N GLU A 15 10.05 10.13 11.48
CA GLU A 15 10.95 10.92 10.62
C GLU A 15 12.45 10.63 10.90
N LYS A 16 12.80 10.33 12.15
CA LYS A 16 14.18 9.97 12.55
C LYS A 16 14.71 8.67 11.92
N GLN A 17 13.82 7.80 11.43
CA GLN A 17 14.20 6.53 10.78
C GLN A 17 14.47 6.72 9.28
N LYS A 18 14.20 7.90 8.72
CA LYS A 18 14.38 8.19 7.30
C LYS A 18 15.84 8.04 6.90
N GLY A 19 16.08 7.40 5.76
CA GLY A 19 17.43 7.08 5.29
C GLY A 19 18.06 5.81 5.90
N SER A 20 17.51 5.27 6.99
CA SER A 20 17.95 3.97 7.52
C SER A 20 17.38 2.81 6.70
N GLN A 21 18.07 1.66 6.71
CA GLN A 21 17.55 0.45 6.07
C GLN A 21 16.20 0.04 6.68
N GLN A 22 16.12 0.02 8.01
CA GLN A 22 14.89 -0.25 8.76
C GLN A 22 13.73 0.65 8.33
N GLY A 23 13.97 1.96 8.22
CA GLY A 23 12.95 2.92 7.84
C GLY A 23 12.45 2.70 6.41
N ARG A 24 13.36 2.35 5.48
CA ARG A 24 12.97 1.99 4.10
C ARG A 24 12.11 0.73 4.05
N GLU A 25 12.49 -0.31 4.78
CA GLU A 25 11.72 -1.55 4.89
C GLU A 25 10.33 -1.27 5.46
N ASN A 26 10.25 -0.57 6.60
CA ASN A 26 8.97 -0.24 7.22
C ASN A 26 8.07 0.62 6.31
N SER A 27 8.64 1.60 5.61
CA SER A 27 7.94 2.45 4.65
C SER A 27 7.37 1.63 3.48
N ARG A 28 8.16 0.69 2.92
CA ARG A 28 7.69 -0.21 1.85
C ARG A 28 6.49 -1.04 2.31
N MET A 29 6.60 -1.69 3.47
CA MET A 29 5.55 -2.56 3.99
C MET A 29 4.28 -1.79 4.33
N TYR A 30 4.44 -0.58 4.87
CA TYR A 30 3.32 0.32 5.12
C TYR A 30 2.60 0.66 3.81
N ASN A 31 3.34 0.98 2.74
CA ASN A 31 2.77 1.25 1.42
C ASN A 31 1.99 0.05 0.87
N GLU A 32 2.54 -1.15 0.94
CA GLU A 32 1.84 -2.38 0.52
C GLU A 32 0.52 -2.56 1.27
N MET A 33 0.53 -2.36 2.60
CA MET A 33 -0.68 -2.44 3.42
C MET A 33 -1.70 -1.35 3.07
N VAL A 34 -1.25 -0.11 2.81
CA VAL A 34 -2.11 0.99 2.34
C VAL A 34 -2.78 0.64 1.02
N VAL A 35 -2.05 0.05 0.06
CA VAL A 35 -2.61 -0.40 -1.23
C VAL A 35 -3.68 -1.46 -1.01
N LEU A 36 -3.44 -2.46 -0.15
CA LEU A 36 -4.45 -3.48 0.17
C LEU A 36 -5.71 -2.87 0.78
N LYS A 37 -5.56 -1.97 1.76
CA LYS A 37 -6.69 -1.25 2.37
C LYS A 37 -7.43 -0.37 1.37
N LEU A 38 -6.72 0.25 0.43
CA LEU A 38 -7.30 1.05 -0.65
C LEU A 38 -8.17 0.19 -1.56
N VAL A 39 -7.66 -0.96 -2.01
CA VAL A 39 -8.43 -1.90 -2.85
C VAL A 39 -9.68 -2.39 -2.11
N GLN A 40 -9.56 -2.76 -0.84
CA GLN A 40 -10.72 -3.13 -0.01
C GLN A 40 -11.75 -2.01 0.10
N SER A 41 -11.30 -0.78 0.33
CA SER A 41 -12.17 0.41 0.43
C SER A 41 -12.88 0.70 -0.90
N MET A 42 -12.17 0.67 -2.01
CA MET A 42 -12.73 0.89 -3.36
C MET A 42 -13.74 -0.20 -3.73
N THR A 43 -13.46 -1.46 -3.43
CA THR A 43 -14.40 -2.57 -3.65
C THR A 43 -15.71 -2.35 -2.90
N LYS A 44 -15.65 -1.97 -1.62
CA LYS A 44 -16.86 -1.64 -0.83
C LYS A 44 -17.62 -0.46 -1.42
N LEU A 45 -16.91 0.57 -1.89
CA LEU A 45 -17.51 1.75 -2.49
C LEU A 45 -18.26 1.42 -3.79
N ILE A 46 -17.72 0.50 -4.59
CA ILE A 46 -18.36 0.02 -5.84
C ILE A 46 -19.57 -0.88 -5.53
N GLN A 47 -19.46 -1.77 -4.53
CA GLN A 47 -20.55 -2.67 -4.13
C GLN A 47 -21.72 -1.93 -3.47
N HIS A 48 -21.41 -0.90 -2.68
CA HIS A 48 -22.40 -0.15 -1.90
C HIS A 48 -22.18 1.36 -2.06
N PRO A 49 -22.41 1.93 -3.26
CA PRO A 49 -22.18 3.34 -3.50
C PRO A 49 -23.21 4.19 -2.73
N PRO A 50 -22.79 5.23 -1.98
CA PRO A 50 -23.70 6.19 -1.37
C PRO A 50 -24.66 6.78 -2.42
N PRO A 51 -25.98 6.86 -2.17
CA PRO A 51 -26.95 7.28 -3.18
C PRO A 51 -26.63 8.62 -3.84
N ILE A 52 -26.15 9.58 -3.05
CA ILE A 52 -25.79 10.93 -3.52
C ILE A 52 -24.58 10.96 -4.48
N PHE A 53 -23.72 9.93 -4.43
CA PHE A 53 -22.51 9.81 -5.25
C PHE A 53 -22.53 8.63 -6.22
N LYS A 54 -23.67 7.93 -6.34
CA LYS A 54 -23.75 6.66 -7.08
C LYS A 54 -23.36 6.81 -8.55
N GLU A 55 -23.82 7.87 -9.19
CA GLU A 55 -23.51 8.16 -10.60
C GLU A 55 -22.01 8.42 -10.78
N GLN A 56 -21.43 9.30 -9.96
CA GLN A 56 -20.02 9.69 -10.04
C GLN A 56 -19.08 8.52 -9.75
N ILE A 57 -19.42 7.68 -8.77
CA ILE A 57 -18.64 6.47 -8.44
C ILE A 57 -18.69 5.50 -9.62
N THR A 58 -19.88 5.25 -10.18
CA THR A 58 -20.06 4.32 -11.30
C THR A 58 -19.32 4.79 -12.53
N GLU A 59 -19.45 6.08 -12.89
CA GLU A 59 -18.75 6.68 -14.03
C GLU A 59 -17.23 6.60 -13.84
N HIS A 60 -16.74 6.99 -12.65
CA HIS A 60 -15.31 6.96 -12.34
C HIS A 60 -14.72 5.56 -12.51
N PHE A 61 -15.33 4.54 -11.91
CA PHE A 61 -14.78 3.18 -11.99
C PHE A 61 -14.98 2.55 -13.37
N THR A 62 -16.06 2.86 -14.08
CA THR A 62 -16.24 2.40 -15.47
C THR A 62 -15.10 2.89 -16.37
N LYS A 63 -14.70 4.16 -16.22
CA LYS A 63 -13.64 4.76 -17.02
C LYS A 63 -12.22 4.38 -16.56
N ASN A 64 -11.99 4.27 -15.26
CA ASN A 64 -10.64 4.21 -14.69
C ASN A 64 -10.23 2.83 -14.16
N ALA A 65 -11.17 1.90 -13.91
CA ALA A 65 -10.86 0.59 -13.34
C ALA A 65 -9.84 -0.21 -14.19
N PRO A 66 -9.92 -0.26 -15.54
CA PRO A 66 -8.94 -1.02 -16.32
C PRO A 66 -7.50 -0.52 -16.10
N LYS A 67 -7.31 0.80 -16.04
CA LYS A 67 -6.00 1.42 -15.78
C LYS A 67 -5.52 1.17 -14.35
N LEU A 68 -6.44 1.20 -13.38
CA LEU A 68 -6.13 0.88 -11.98
C LEU A 68 -5.70 -0.58 -11.83
N ILE A 69 -6.46 -1.52 -12.41
CA ILE A 69 -6.15 -2.95 -12.36
C ILE A 69 -4.79 -3.24 -12.99
N SER A 70 -4.52 -2.68 -14.18
CA SER A 70 -3.21 -2.82 -14.84
C SER A 70 -2.06 -2.34 -13.95
N ARG A 71 -2.24 -1.22 -13.25
CA ARG A 71 -1.26 -0.70 -12.30
C ARG A 71 -1.07 -1.62 -11.09
N LEU A 72 -2.15 -2.13 -10.51
CA LEU A 72 -2.09 -3.04 -9.36
C LEU A 72 -1.38 -4.35 -9.75
N ASN A 73 -1.64 -4.89 -10.93
CA ASN A 73 -0.95 -6.09 -11.43
C ASN A 73 0.56 -5.84 -11.61
N SER A 74 0.94 -4.69 -12.16
CA SER A 74 2.36 -4.32 -12.27
C SER A 74 3.04 -4.18 -10.91
N TRP A 75 2.35 -3.62 -9.91
CA TRP A 75 2.89 -3.53 -8.55
C TRP A 75 3.01 -4.89 -7.88
N LEU A 76 2.06 -5.79 -8.11
CA LEU A 76 2.13 -7.17 -7.63
C LEU A 76 3.36 -7.87 -8.19
N GLU A 77 3.59 -7.78 -9.50
CA GLU A 77 4.77 -8.36 -10.15
C GLU A 77 6.09 -7.79 -9.60
N VAL A 78 6.14 -6.47 -9.32
CA VAL A 78 7.31 -5.84 -8.69
C VAL A 78 7.52 -6.36 -7.27
N SER A 79 6.45 -6.51 -6.49
CA SER A 79 6.51 -7.04 -5.12
C SER A 79 6.97 -8.51 -5.11
N GLU A 80 6.44 -9.34 -6.01
CA GLU A 80 6.84 -10.75 -6.16
C GLU A 80 8.33 -10.88 -6.51
N ARG A 81 8.81 -10.13 -7.51
CA ARG A 81 10.25 -10.11 -7.87
C ARG A 81 11.14 -9.64 -6.72
N TYR A 82 10.66 -8.68 -5.92
CA TYR A 82 11.39 -8.23 -4.73
C TYR A 82 11.48 -9.35 -3.69
N ASN A 83 10.38 -10.06 -3.44
CA ASN A 83 10.34 -11.16 -2.49
C ASN A 83 11.20 -12.36 -2.94
N ASP A 84 11.23 -12.68 -4.24
CA ASP A 84 12.07 -13.74 -4.80
C ASP A 84 13.57 -13.45 -4.62
N SER A 85 13.96 -12.18 -4.76
CA SER A 85 15.35 -11.74 -4.55
C SER A 85 15.72 -11.54 -3.07
N HIS A 86 14.72 -11.41 -2.20
CA HIS A 86 14.90 -11.18 -0.76
C HIS A 86 14.00 -12.14 0.05
N PRO A 87 14.29 -13.45 0.07
CA PRO A 87 13.42 -14.46 0.69
C PRO A 87 13.33 -14.33 2.23
N LEU A 88 14.27 -13.60 2.84
CA LEU A 88 14.28 -13.26 4.26
C LEU A 88 13.62 -11.90 4.54
N SER A 89 13.11 -11.22 3.51
CA SER A 89 12.37 -9.97 3.70
C SER A 89 11.11 -10.28 4.51
N PRO A 90 10.87 -9.55 5.61
CA PRO A 90 9.65 -9.72 6.37
C PRO A 90 8.42 -9.44 5.50
N THR A 91 7.40 -10.29 5.62
CA THR A 91 6.12 -10.16 4.89
C THR A 91 5.06 -9.40 5.70
N THR A 92 5.33 -9.11 6.97
CA THR A 92 4.45 -8.27 7.82
C THR A 92 5.24 -7.22 8.61
N PRO A 93 4.70 -6.00 8.85
CA PRO A 93 5.43 -4.89 9.46
C PRO A 93 6.05 -5.19 10.85
N ASN A 94 5.55 -6.22 11.53
CA ASN A 94 6.06 -6.64 12.84
C ASN A 94 7.19 -7.68 12.74
N SER A 95 7.32 -8.40 11.63
CA SER A 95 8.33 -9.45 11.46
C SER A 95 9.76 -8.91 11.42
N PHE A 96 10.00 -7.65 11.03
CA PHE A 96 11.36 -7.08 11.05
C PHE A 96 11.92 -6.97 12.47
N LYS A 97 11.08 -6.58 13.45
CA LYS A 97 11.50 -6.52 14.86
C LYS A 97 11.86 -7.91 15.39
N GLU A 98 11.15 -8.95 14.98
CA GLU A 98 11.40 -10.32 15.44
C GLU A 98 12.72 -10.89 14.89
N ILE A 99 13.10 -10.54 13.66
CA ILE A 99 14.33 -11.05 13.01
C ILE A 99 15.60 -10.38 13.58
N HIS A 100 15.51 -9.13 14.04
CA HIS A 100 16.68 -8.33 14.43
C HIS A 100 16.76 -8.02 15.94
N SER A 101 15.97 -8.69 16.78
CA SER A 101 16.02 -8.55 18.25
C SER A 101 16.94 -9.58 18.93
N THR A 102 18.01 -10.05 18.27
CA THR A 102 18.99 -10.97 18.87
C THR A 102 20.32 -10.27 19.05
#